data_AF-A0A534CHG8-F1
#
_entry.id   AF-A0A534CHG8-F1
#
_cell.length_a   1.000
_cell.length_b   1.000
_cell.length_c   1.000
_cell.angle_alpha   90.00
_cell.angle_beta   90.00
_cell.angle_gamma   90.00
#
_symmetry.space_group_name_H-M   'P 1'
#
loop_
_entity.id
_entity.type
_entity.pdbx_description
1 polymer ?
#
loop_
_entity_poly.entity_id
_entity_poly.type
_entity_poly.pdbx_seq_one_letter_code
_entity_poly.pdbx_strand_id
1 'polypeptide(L)'
;MFIRKQPPRAHALGEPILHENHKRPVTRRELIAAGLLSAPAMVVGPAWLAALLRPGTANAALSADIQALLANTQCNVPTAATGIPFIAFDLAGGANLVGSEVLVGVQGGQTNFLSTAGYGKLGVPGTMVPTSSTFVSNALGLLWHSDGAILRGILSKATTPATAAGTNGAVIAAISQNDTGNNPHNPMYGIAKAGAKGMLATLIGNQSTVSGGNSAAPMALIDPTLQPTKISRPSDATALVNTGGASADPVAVAVLESQTRISGGGNPYNSTDTNPATAGTEFGGALTRPAAGTAGVLLYPTDPVADAALKNSVRCAYVKSANTADAFGNPAALDATQDPLITGGAAPIFTATDFNDSDVAKTAAVMKMVLGGYAGAGTITLGGYDYHDSTRATGESRNFKAGQMIGAVLEYAQRVGAPVMIYVFSDGSLSSSSMVDGSTAGRGKLAWQGDNSSTASTFFLVYSPKGRPQLRNGAASQQIGYFSPDGSVVSTSSPAANAVNQLVETVILNYMGLLGTDSQFGTLFPMQGLGSATVQASLTAFSRIV
;
A
#
# COMPACT_ATOMS: atom_id res chain seq x y z
N MET A 1 -34.79 -63.96 -49.76
CA MET A 1 -35.30 -63.53 -48.44
C MET A 1 -34.42 -62.38 -47.97
N PHE A 2 -34.89 -61.12 -48.07
CA PHE A 2 -34.14 -59.96 -47.59
C PHE A 2 -34.37 -59.81 -46.08
N ILE A 3 -33.35 -60.09 -45.26
CA ILE A 3 -33.39 -59.83 -43.83
C ILE A 3 -33.24 -58.32 -43.62
N ARG A 4 -34.33 -57.61 -43.35
CA ARG A 4 -34.28 -56.20 -42.91
C ARG A 4 -33.87 -56.17 -41.44
N LYS A 5 -32.72 -55.55 -41.14
CA LYS A 5 -32.32 -55.23 -39.75
C LYS A 5 -33.37 -54.30 -39.13
N GLN A 6 -33.71 -54.53 -37.87
CA GLN A 6 -34.55 -53.61 -37.11
C GLN A 6 -33.85 -52.25 -36.95
N PRO A 7 -34.59 -51.13 -37.02
CA PRO A 7 -34.02 -49.81 -36.79
C PRO A 7 -33.57 -49.66 -35.32
N PRO A 8 -32.46 -48.94 -35.07
CA PRO A 8 -31.93 -48.75 -33.72
C PRO A 8 -32.89 -47.97 -32.83
N ARG A 9 -32.83 -48.26 -31.52
CA ARG A 9 -33.66 -47.63 -30.49
C ARG A 9 -33.37 -46.14 -30.38
N ALA A 10 -34.39 -45.31 -30.23
CA ALA A 10 -34.21 -43.90 -29.87
C ALA A 10 -33.59 -43.76 -28.46
N HIS A 11 -32.61 -42.87 -28.32
CA HIS A 11 -31.96 -42.57 -27.03
C HIS A 11 -32.86 -41.72 -26.12
N ALA A 12 -32.79 -41.94 -24.81
CA ALA A 12 -33.49 -41.14 -23.81
C ALA A 12 -32.79 -39.78 -23.56
N LEU A 13 -33.52 -38.81 -23.00
CA LEU A 13 -32.96 -37.50 -22.61
C LEU A 13 -31.86 -37.71 -21.56
N GLY A 14 -30.60 -37.37 -21.90
CA GLY A 14 -29.43 -37.56 -21.03
C GLY A 14 -28.65 -38.87 -21.25
N GLU A 15 -29.07 -39.73 -22.18
CA GLU A 15 -28.34 -40.96 -22.53
C GLU A 15 -27.14 -40.62 -23.45
N PRO A 16 -25.91 -41.04 -23.10
CA PRO A 16 -24.74 -40.76 -23.94
C PRO A 16 -24.85 -41.52 -25.26
N ILE A 17 -24.64 -40.82 -26.38
CA ILE A 17 -24.65 -41.39 -27.72
C ILE A 17 -23.39 -42.28 -27.86
N LEU A 18 -23.59 -43.59 -27.92
CA LEU A 18 -22.51 -44.56 -28.13
C LEU A 18 -22.45 -44.94 -29.61
N HIS A 19 -21.29 -44.76 -30.24
CA HIS A 19 -21.08 -45.17 -31.63
C HIS A 19 -21.09 -46.71 -31.70
N GLU A 20 -21.91 -47.29 -32.57
CA GLU A 20 -22.20 -48.75 -32.62
C GLU A 20 -20.94 -49.65 -32.72
N ASN A 21 -19.80 -49.10 -33.16
CA ASN A 21 -18.57 -49.83 -33.41
C ASN A 21 -17.43 -49.55 -32.41
N HIS A 22 -17.66 -48.78 -31.34
CA HIS A 22 -16.63 -48.49 -30.34
C HIS A 22 -17.06 -48.98 -28.95
N LYS A 23 -16.65 -50.20 -28.60
CA LYS A 23 -16.74 -50.72 -27.23
C LYS A 23 -15.97 -49.78 -26.29
N ARG A 24 -16.52 -49.49 -25.10
CA ARG A 24 -15.82 -48.77 -24.04
C ARG A 24 -14.50 -49.48 -23.73
N PRO A 25 -13.34 -48.81 -23.83
CA PRO A 25 -12.05 -49.44 -23.56
C PRO A 25 -11.99 -49.82 -22.08
N VAL A 26 -11.89 -51.12 -21.80
CA VAL A 26 -11.82 -51.68 -20.44
C VAL A 26 -10.44 -52.22 -20.11
N THR A 27 -9.56 -52.29 -21.12
CA THR A 27 -8.16 -52.69 -20.96
C THR A 27 -7.21 -51.59 -21.41
N ARG A 28 -6.00 -51.58 -20.84
CA ARG A 28 -4.92 -50.63 -21.19
C ARG A 28 -4.59 -50.62 -22.69
N ARG A 29 -4.72 -51.77 -23.35
CA ARG A 29 -4.44 -51.94 -24.79
C ARG A 29 -5.54 -51.33 -25.66
N GLU A 30 -6.81 -51.48 -25.26
CA GLU A 30 -7.95 -50.84 -25.92
C GLU A 30 -7.91 -49.30 -25.76
N LEU A 31 -7.42 -48.79 -24.61
CA LEU A 31 -7.22 -47.35 -24.40
C LEU A 31 -6.19 -46.75 -25.37
N ILE A 32 -5.11 -47.50 -25.66
CA ILE A 32 -4.07 -47.11 -26.64
C ILE A 32 -4.63 -47.16 -28.06
N ALA A 33 -5.35 -48.24 -28.41
CA ALA A 33 -5.94 -48.40 -29.74
C ALA A 33 -7.01 -47.34 -30.06
N ALA A 34 -7.69 -46.81 -29.03
CA ALA A 34 -8.65 -45.70 -29.17
C ALA A 34 -8.00 -44.31 -29.31
N GLY A 35 -6.66 -44.22 -29.39
CA GLY A 35 -5.93 -42.94 -29.57
C GLY A 35 -5.93 -42.03 -28.33
N LEU A 36 -6.47 -42.50 -27.19
CA LEU A 36 -6.59 -41.69 -25.98
C LEU A 36 -5.24 -41.46 -25.28
N LEU A 37 -4.24 -42.32 -25.53
CA LEU A 37 -2.89 -42.18 -24.98
C LEU A 37 -2.08 -41.08 -25.71
N SER A 38 -2.44 -40.74 -26.94
CA SER A 38 -1.89 -39.60 -27.70
C SER A 38 -2.65 -38.29 -27.48
N ALA A 39 -3.83 -38.32 -26.86
CA ALA A 39 -4.61 -37.11 -26.58
C ALA A 39 -3.87 -36.11 -25.66
N PRO A 40 -3.16 -36.53 -24.59
CA PRO A 40 -2.30 -35.63 -23.82
C PRO A 40 -1.18 -35.02 -24.68
N ALA A 41 -0.61 -35.78 -25.61
CA ALA A 41 0.46 -35.32 -26.49
C ALA A 41 -0.03 -34.30 -27.55
N MET A 42 -1.29 -34.35 -27.98
CA MET A 42 -1.87 -33.32 -28.87
C MET A 42 -2.23 -32.02 -28.15
N VAL A 43 -2.51 -32.06 -26.86
CA VAL A 43 -2.80 -30.85 -26.05
C VAL A 43 -1.51 -30.22 -25.52
N VAL A 44 -0.53 -31.04 -25.10
CA VAL A 44 0.75 -30.56 -24.56
C VAL A 44 1.79 -30.31 -25.65
N GLY A 45 1.74 -31.08 -26.75
CA GLY A 45 2.68 -30.99 -27.87
C GLY A 45 2.79 -29.59 -28.48
N PRO A 46 1.68 -28.89 -28.78
CA PRO A 46 1.76 -27.53 -29.32
C PRO A 46 2.39 -26.53 -28.35
N ALA A 47 2.14 -26.64 -27.05
CA ALA A 47 2.71 -25.74 -26.03
C ALA A 47 4.21 -25.97 -25.85
N TRP A 48 4.65 -27.24 -25.81
CA TRP A 48 6.06 -27.59 -25.64
C TRP A 48 6.87 -27.38 -26.92
N LEU A 49 6.29 -27.70 -28.08
CA LEU A 49 6.92 -27.49 -29.38
C LEU A 49 6.97 -25.99 -29.72
N ALA A 50 5.99 -25.18 -29.32
CA ALA A 50 6.07 -23.72 -29.44
C ALA A 50 7.15 -23.09 -28.52
N ALA A 51 7.39 -23.68 -27.35
CA ALA A 51 8.48 -23.27 -26.46
C ALA A 51 9.86 -23.68 -27.00
N LEU A 52 9.98 -24.83 -27.67
CA LEU A 52 11.22 -25.33 -28.26
C LEU A 52 11.53 -24.76 -29.66
N LEU A 53 10.51 -24.40 -30.46
CA LEU A 53 10.66 -23.88 -31.82
C LEU A 53 10.83 -22.36 -31.91
N ARG A 54 11.02 -21.66 -30.78
CA ARG A 54 11.47 -20.26 -30.75
C ARG A 54 12.93 -20.16 -30.26
N PRO A 55 13.91 -20.60 -31.06
CA PRO A 55 15.31 -20.36 -30.75
C PRO A 55 15.60 -18.88 -31.01
N GLY A 56 15.69 -18.05 -29.97
CA GLY A 56 16.10 -16.66 -30.16
C GLY A 56 16.06 -15.70 -28.98
N THR A 57 15.30 -15.98 -27.92
CA THR A 57 15.22 -15.05 -26.77
C THR A 57 15.19 -15.79 -25.45
N ALA A 58 16.36 -16.23 -24.98
CA ALA A 58 16.58 -16.49 -23.56
C ALA A 58 16.72 -15.16 -22.82
N ASN A 59 15.66 -14.35 -22.86
CA ASN A 59 15.45 -13.21 -21.99
C ASN A 59 14.15 -13.46 -21.23
N ALA A 60 14.18 -13.29 -19.92
CA ALA A 60 13.01 -13.26 -19.04
C ALA A 60 12.20 -11.97 -19.30
N ALA A 61 11.74 -11.82 -20.54
CA ALA A 61 10.94 -10.71 -20.99
C ALA A 61 9.71 -11.29 -21.67
N LEU A 62 8.53 -10.81 -21.26
CA LEU A 62 7.28 -11.10 -21.93
C LEU A 62 7.40 -10.94 -23.44
N SER A 63 6.77 -11.84 -24.17
CA SER A 63 6.64 -11.77 -25.62
C SER A 63 5.92 -10.49 -26.07
N ALA A 64 6.33 -9.97 -27.24
CA ALA A 64 5.86 -8.69 -27.76
C ALA A 64 4.32 -8.61 -27.92
N ASP A 65 3.66 -9.73 -28.21
CA ASP A 65 2.19 -9.81 -28.29
C ASP A 65 1.54 -9.60 -26.91
N ILE A 66 2.13 -10.12 -25.83
CA ILE A 66 1.63 -9.93 -24.47
C ILE A 66 1.97 -8.52 -23.95
N GLN A 67 3.16 -8.01 -24.26
CA GLN A 67 3.52 -6.62 -23.96
C GLN A 67 2.56 -5.62 -24.62
N ALA A 68 2.09 -5.90 -25.84
CA ALA A 68 1.08 -5.08 -26.50
C ALA A 68 -0.28 -5.10 -25.75
N LEU A 69 -0.64 -6.22 -25.12
CA LEU A 69 -1.85 -6.31 -24.28
C LEU A 69 -1.70 -5.61 -22.92
N LEU A 70 -0.47 -5.40 -22.44
CA LEU A 70 -0.17 -4.59 -21.25
C LEU A 70 -0.16 -3.09 -21.55
N ALA A 71 0.38 -2.69 -22.71
CA ALA A 71 0.52 -1.29 -23.12
C ALA A 71 -0.81 -0.65 -23.54
N ASN A 72 -1.73 -1.45 -24.06
CA ASN A 72 -3.09 -1.02 -24.35
C ASN A 72 -3.94 -1.22 -23.08
N THR A 73 -4.85 -0.30 -22.76
CA THR A 73 -5.78 -0.30 -21.59
C THR A 73 -6.79 -1.47 -21.57
N GLN A 74 -6.42 -2.59 -22.18
CA GLN A 74 -7.19 -3.80 -22.46
C GLN A 74 -7.39 -4.66 -21.22
N CYS A 75 -6.30 -4.88 -20.48
CA CYS A 75 -6.27 -5.79 -19.34
C CYS A 75 -6.06 -5.10 -18.00
N ASN A 76 -5.87 -3.78 -17.99
CA ASN A 76 -5.70 -2.96 -16.79
C ASN A 76 -4.72 -3.58 -15.77
N VAL A 77 -3.65 -4.22 -16.27
CA VAL A 77 -2.61 -4.81 -15.44
C VAL A 77 -1.67 -3.69 -15.02
N PRO A 78 -1.46 -3.44 -13.71
CA PRO A 78 -0.51 -2.43 -13.27
C PRO A 78 0.92 -2.80 -13.70
N THR A 79 1.52 -1.99 -14.56
CA THR A 79 2.92 -2.11 -14.98
C THR A 79 3.84 -1.12 -14.26
N ALA A 80 3.25 -0.19 -13.51
CA ALA A 80 3.93 0.74 -12.63
C ALA A 80 3.03 1.06 -11.43
N ALA A 81 3.64 1.44 -10.31
CA ALA A 81 2.91 2.00 -9.17
C ALA A 81 2.36 3.40 -9.54
N THR A 82 1.23 3.77 -8.94
CA THR A 82 0.61 5.09 -9.11
C THR A 82 0.49 5.82 -7.79
N GLY A 83 0.50 7.15 -7.86
CA GLY A 83 0.44 8.02 -6.69
C GLY A 83 1.81 8.19 -6.01
N ILE A 84 1.78 8.66 -4.77
CA ILE A 84 2.96 8.77 -3.91
C ILE A 84 2.92 7.61 -2.91
N PRO A 85 4.02 6.87 -2.71
CA PRO A 85 4.12 5.89 -1.64
C PRO A 85 3.66 6.46 -0.29
N PHE A 86 2.74 5.78 0.38
CA PHE A 86 2.19 6.22 1.66
C PHE A 86 2.45 5.18 2.76
N ILE A 87 3.01 5.62 3.88
CA ILE A 87 3.25 4.75 5.04
C ILE A 87 2.62 5.38 6.28
N ALA A 88 1.75 4.65 6.95
CA ALA A 88 1.16 5.03 8.22
C ALA A 88 1.89 4.33 9.37
N PHE A 89 2.39 5.09 10.36
CA PHE A 89 2.83 4.57 11.64
C PHE A 89 1.69 4.69 12.64
N ASP A 90 1.21 3.55 13.06
CA ASP A 90 0.15 3.38 14.05
C ASP A 90 0.81 3.02 15.38
N LEU A 91 0.90 4.00 16.27
CA LEU A 91 1.48 3.82 17.59
C LEU A 91 0.36 3.34 18.50
N ALA A 92 0.28 2.03 18.71
CA ALA A 92 -0.79 1.40 19.46
C ALA A 92 -0.68 1.76 20.95
N GLY A 93 -1.55 2.66 21.40
CA GLY A 93 -1.58 3.30 22.71
C GLY A 93 -1.45 4.83 22.65
N GLY A 94 -1.74 5.51 23.76
CA GLY A 94 -1.56 6.94 23.89
C GLY A 94 -0.10 7.39 23.87
N ALA A 95 0.43 7.77 22.70
CA ALA A 95 1.78 8.31 22.57
C ALA A 95 1.82 9.84 22.74
N ASN A 96 2.94 10.39 23.24
CA ASN A 96 3.22 11.81 23.08
C ASN A 96 3.83 12.08 21.71
N LEU A 97 3.13 12.87 20.89
CA LEU A 97 3.60 13.29 19.55
C LEU A 97 3.89 14.79 19.43
N VAL A 98 3.53 15.58 20.44
CA VAL A 98 3.67 17.04 20.43
C VAL A 98 4.20 17.62 21.74
N GLY A 99 4.72 18.84 21.67
CA GLY A 99 5.35 19.57 22.77
C GLY A 99 6.77 19.09 22.97
N SER A 100 6.93 17.89 23.56
CA SER A 100 8.24 17.28 23.77
C SER A 100 8.82 16.56 22.55
N GLU A 101 8.05 16.53 21.45
CA GLU A 101 8.39 15.98 20.13
C GLU A 101 8.20 17.06 19.05
N VAL A 102 7.09 17.06 18.30
CA VAL A 102 6.78 18.13 17.34
C VAL A 102 6.32 19.37 18.11
N LEU A 103 6.83 20.55 17.78
CA LEU A 103 6.37 21.78 18.43
C LEU A 103 4.97 22.15 17.93
N VAL A 104 4.13 22.61 18.84
CA VAL A 104 2.81 23.15 18.53
C VAL A 104 2.66 24.51 19.19
N GLY A 105 1.86 25.36 18.57
CA GLY A 105 1.58 26.71 19.03
C GLY A 105 0.09 27.02 19.10
N VAL A 106 -0.21 28.21 19.61
CA VAL A 106 -1.53 28.81 19.54
C VAL A 106 -1.85 29.28 18.11
N GLN A 107 -2.98 29.97 17.93
CA GLN A 107 -3.35 30.52 16.62
C GLN A 107 -2.20 31.32 16.00
N GLY A 108 -1.82 30.98 14.75
CA GLY A 108 -0.65 31.56 14.07
C GLY A 108 0.48 30.56 13.78
N GLY A 109 0.39 29.33 14.32
CA GLY A 109 1.26 28.21 13.94
C GLY A 109 2.34 27.87 14.97
N GLN A 110 3.27 26.99 14.60
CA GLN A 110 4.23 26.37 15.54
C GLN A 110 5.15 27.38 16.27
N THR A 111 5.40 28.56 15.68
CA THR A 111 6.24 29.60 16.28
C THR A 111 5.51 30.51 17.26
N ASN A 112 4.17 30.46 17.29
CA ASN A 112 3.38 31.15 18.30
C ASN A 112 3.22 30.24 19.53
N PHE A 113 4.29 30.16 20.32
CA PHE A 113 4.46 29.15 21.37
C PHE A 113 3.37 29.19 22.46
N LEU A 114 3.15 28.03 23.08
CA LEU A 114 2.27 27.89 24.25
C LEU A 114 2.88 28.55 25.49
N SER A 115 2.10 28.67 26.56
CA SER A 115 2.63 29.07 27.87
C SER A 115 3.55 27.99 28.44
N THR A 116 4.38 28.36 29.43
CA THR A 116 5.20 27.39 30.18
C THR A 116 4.35 26.28 30.79
N ALA A 117 3.16 26.61 31.30
CA ALA A 117 2.22 25.61 31.83
C ALA A 117 1.67 24.71 30.72
N GLY A 118 1.38 25.25 29.53
CA GLY A 118 0.92 24.47 28.39
C GLY A 118 1.96 23.46 27.90
N TYR A 119 3.22 23.86 27.77
CA TYR A 119 4.32 22.93 27.50
C TYR A 119 4.55 21.94 28.65
N GLY A 120 4.34 22.38 29.89
CA GLY A 120 4.36 21.54 31.09
C GLY A 120 3.30 20.44 31.08
N LYS A 121 2.15 20.64 30.43
CA LYS A 121 1.11 19.61 30.19
C LYS A 121 1.53 18.59 29.12
N LEU A 122 2.41 19.00 28.20
CA LEU A 122 2.95 18.19 27.09
C LEU A 122 4.31 17.56 27.39
N GLY A 123 4.69 17.46 28.67
CA GLY A 123 5.91 16.77 29.11
C GLY A 123 7.19 17.61 29.12
N VAL A 124 7.13 18.92 28.86
CA VAL A 124 8.31 19.79 28.77
C VAL A 124 8.43 20.67 30.03
N PRO A 125 9.53 20.57 30.79
CA PRO A 125 9.73 21.41 31.98
C PRO A 125 10.00 22.87 31.59
N GLY A 126 9.77 23.80 32.53
CA GLY A 126 9.95 25.24 32.28
C GLY A 126 11.37 25.67 31.89
N THR A 127 12.38 24.84 32.13
CA THR A 127 13.77 25.06 31.71
C THR A 127 14.07 24.61 30.28
N MET A 128 13.14 23.91 29.62
CA MET A 128 13.28 23.34 28.28
C MET A 128 12.24 23.86 27.28
N VAL A 129 11.54 24.94 27.61
CA VAL A 129 10.51 25.50 26.71
C VAL A 129 11.12 26.10 25.43
N PRO A 130 10.41 26.03 24.29
CA PRO A 130 10.92 26.47 22.99
C PRO A 130 11.01 28.00 22.83
N THR A 131 10.62 28.79 23.83
CA THR A 131 10.91 30.23 23.86
C THR A 131 12.42 30.52 23.86
N SER A 132 13.23 29.53 24.27
CA SER A 132 14.67 29.50 23.97
C SER A 132 14.92 28.76 22.66
N SER A 133 15.62 29.41 21.73
CA SER A 133 15.96 28.82 20.42
C SER A 133 16.80 27.55 20.50
N THR A 134 17.48 27.31 21.62
CA THR A 134 18.23 26.08 21.90
C THR A 134 17.34 24.83 21.87
N PHE A 135 16.05 24.98 22.20
CA PHE A 135 15.07 23.88 22.25
C PHE A 135 14.25 23.74 20.97
N VAL A 136 14.62 24.45 19.89
CA VAL A 136 13.93 24.40 18.60
C VAL A 136 14.85 23.82 17.54
N SER A 137 14.37 22.81 16.82
CA SER A 137 15.04 22.24 15.65
C SER A 137 14.15 22.31 14.41
N ASN A 138 14.73 22.75 13.30
CA ASN A 138 14.09 22.78 11.98
C ASN A 138 14.75 21.79 11.00
N ALA A 139 15.48 20.79 11.52
CA ALA A 139 16.31 19.88 10.72
C ALA A 139 15.53 19.21 9.56
N LEU A 140 14.25 18.88 9.80
CA LEU A 140 13.35 18.22 8.87
C LEU A 140 12.27 19.16 8.30
N GLY A 141 12.46 20.48 8.35
CA GLY A 141 11.48 21.48 7.92
C GLY A 141 10.36 21.74 8.94
N LEU A 142 9.67 20.69 9.41
CA LEU A 142 8.76 20.76 10.55
C LEU A 142 9.52 21.17 11.81
N LEU A 143 8.93 22.00 12.67
CA LEU A 143 9.57 22.39 13.92
C LEU A 143 9.40 21.31 14.99
N TRP A 144 10.52 20.94 15.59
CA TRP A 144 10.64 19.93 16.64
C TRP A 144 11.26 20.52 17.89
N HIS A 145 10.94 19.95 19.04
CA HIS A 145 11.77 20.10 20.22
C HIS A 145 13.15 19.51 19.88
N SER A 146 14.23 20.28 20.07
CA SER A 146 15.57 19.84 19.65
C SER A 146 16.00 18.54 20.35
N ASP A 147 15.49 18.33 21.57
CA ASP A 147 15.64 17.09 22.32
C ASP A 147 14.45 16.12 22.17
N GLY A 148 13.67 16.15 21.10
CA GLY A 148 12.59 15.17 20.86
C GLY A 148 13.12 13.77 20.58
N ALA A 149 12.54 12.73 21.19
CA ALA A 149 13.02 11.37 21.01
C ALA A 149 12.76 10.85 19.60
N ILE A 150 11.60 11.16 19.01
CA ILE A 150 11.28 10.82 17.62
C ILE A 150 12.28 11.50 16.68
N LEU A 151 12.55 12.81 16.87
CA LEU A 151 13.52 13.53 16.05
C LEU A 151 14.92 12.88 16.14
N ARG A 152 15.41 12.61 17.35
CA ARG A 152 16.71 11.95 17.54
C ARG A 152 16.74 10.58 16.89
N GLY A 153 15.66 9.81 17.03
CA GLY A 153 15.52 8.51 16.38
C GLY A 153 15.58 8.62 14.87
N ILE A 154 14.86 9.58 14.28
CA ILE A 154 14.88 9.85 12.83
C ILE A 154 16.31 10.14 12.38
N LEU A 155 16.98 11.10 13.02
CA LEU A 155 18.33 11.52 12.66
C LEU A 155 19.38 10.42 12.88
N SER A 156 19.12 9.44 13.74
CA SER A 156 20.01 8.27 13.92
C SER A 156 19.97 7.29 12.74
N LYS A 157 18.93 7.35 11.89
CA LYS A 157 18.77 6.47 10.71
C LYS A 157 18.78 7.23 9.38
N ALA A 158 18.28 8.46 9.33
CA ALA A 158 18.37 9.39 8.21
C ALA A 158 19.78 10.00 8.11
N THR A 159 20.77 9.13 7.86
CA THR A 159 22.19 9.47 7.90
C THR A 159 22.66 10.24 6.68
N THR A 160 21.96 10.13 5.55
CA THR A 160 22.29 10.90 4.35
C THR A 160 21.78 12.35 4.50
N PRO A 161 22.63 13.38 4.36
CA PRO A 161 22.20 14.78 4.53
C PRO A 161 21.06 15.19 3.58
N ALA A 162 21.02 14.62 2.39
CA ALA A 162 19.95 14.83 1.42
C ALA A 162 18.58 14.31 1.92
N THR A 163 18.56 13.33 2.81
CA THR A 163 17.33 12.82 3.44
C THR A 163 16.65 13.95 4.22
N ALA A 164 17.34 14.55 5.19
CA ALA A 164 16.82 15.67 5.98
C ALA A 164 16.53 16.92 5.11
N ALA A 165 17.39 17.20 4.12
CA ALA A 165 17.18 18.32 3.20
C ALA A 165 15.94 18.14 2.32
N GLY A 166 15.60 16.90 1.95
CA GLY A 166 14.42 16.54 1.16
C GLY A 166 13.13 16.37 1.98
N THR A 167 13.21 16.42 3.31
CA THR A 167 12.04 16.25 4.20
C THR A 167 11.43 17.59 4.62
N ASN A 168 10.10 17.63 4.63
CA ASN A 168 9.28 18.61 5.34
C ASN A 168 8.14 17.87 6.08
N GLY A 169 7.28 18.55 6.84
CA GLY A 169 6.11 17.90 7.46
C GLY A 169 5.04 18.87 7.94
N ALA A 170 3.90 18.40 8.40
CA ALA A 170 2.93 19.26 9.06
C ALA A 170 2.28 18.52 10.23
N VAL A 171 1.83 19.29 11.22
CA VAL A 171 1.17 18.78 12.42
C VAL A 171 -0.31 19.14 12.38
N ILE A 172 -1.16 18.22 12.79
CA ILE A 172 -2.61 18.39 12.82
C ILE A 172 -3.04 18.31 14.30
N ALA A 173 -3.51 19.43 14.83
CA ALA A 173 -4.09 19.49 16.16
C ALA A 173 -5.48 18.84 16.11
N ALA A 174 -5.65 17.69 16.75
CA ALA A 174 -6.87 16.91 16.71
C ALA A 174 -7.03 16.09 17.98
N ILE A 175 -8.19 16.20 18.63
CA ILE A 175 -8.50 15.35 19.77
C ILE A 175 -8.63 13.89 19.33
N SER A 176 -8.15 12.96 20.14
CA SER A 176 -8.29 11.53 19.84
C SER A 176 -9.70 11.00 20.12
N GLN A 177 -10.57 11.73 20.82
CA GLN A 177 -11.90 11.29 21.30
C GLN A 177 -11.85 10.13 22.31
N ASN A 178 -11.37 8.95 21.92
CA ASN A 178 -11.21 7.79 22.80
C ASN A 178 -9.89 7.05 22.54
N ASP A 179 -9.29 6.51 23.61
CA ASP A 179 -8.03 5.76 23.55
C ASP A 179 -8.29 4.27 23.33
N THR A 180 -8.82 3.93 22.14
CA THR A 180 -9.10 2.54 21.79
C THR A 180 -8.78 2.29 20.32
N GLY A 181 -8.35 1.06 19.99
CA GLY A 181 -8.16 0.64 18.60
C GLY A 181 -9.42 0.71 17.71
N ASN A 182 -10.61 0.94 18.28
CA ASN A 182 -11.84 1.18 17.52
C ASN A 182 -11.89 2.57 16.86
N ASN A 183 -10.97 3.44 17.24
CA ASN A 183 -10.93 4.80 16.75
C ASN A 183 -10.52 4.83 15.26
N PRO A 184 -11.30 5.45 14.35
CA PRO A 184 -11.09 5.33 12.91
C PRO A 184 -9.95 6.23 12.39
N HIS A 185 -8.73 6.07 12.90
CA HIS A 185 -7.56 6.89 12.54
C HIS A 185 -6.86 6.45 11.25
N ASN A 186 -7.12 5.23 10.76
CA ASN A 186 -6.35 4.68 9.66
C ASN A 186 -6.87 5.17 8.28
N PRO A 187 -6.08 5.93 7.50
CA PRO A 187 -6.55 6.57 6.26
C PRO A 187 -6.42 5.70 5.00
N MET A 188 -5.95 4.46 5.13
CA MET A 188 -5.40 3.67 4.02
C MET A 188 -6.35 3.50 2.84
N TYR A 189 -7.63 3.19 3.09
CA TYR A 189 -8.61 3.06 2.02
C TYR A 189 -8.86 4.38 1.27
N GLY A 190 -8.86 5.51 2.00
CA GLY A 190 -8.97 6.83 1.38
C GLY A 190 -7.74 7.17 0.53
N ILE A 191 -6.54 6.80 0.99
CA ILE A 191 -5.29 6.97 0.23
C ILE A 191 -5.28 6.11 -1.03
N ALA A 192 -5.74 4.86 -0.95
CA ALA A 192 -5.90 4.00 -2.13
C ALA A 192 -6.90 4.59 -3.14
N LYS A 193 -8.04 5.08 -2.65
CA LYS A 193 -9.06 5.74 -3.47
C LYS A 193 -8.52 7.03 -4.11
N ALA A 194 -7.66 7.77 -3.42
CA ALA A 194 -6.97 8.95 -3.92
C ALA A 194 -5.86 8.65 -4.95
N GLY A 195 -5.54 7.37 -5.19
CA GLY A 195 -4.69 6.95 -6.31
C GLY A 195 -3.42 6.17 -5.93
N ALA A 196 -3.16 5.91 -4.64
CA ALA A 196 -2.04 5.07 -4.22
C ALA A 196 -2.30 3.60 -4.62
N LYS A 197 -1.56 3.08 -5.60
CA LYS A 197 -1.67 1.68 -6.03
C LYS A 197 -0.28 1.12 -6.32
N GLY A 198 -0.01 -0.09 -5.82
CA GLY A 198 1.20 -0.84 -6.12
C GLY A 198 0.97 -1.84 -7.24
N MET A 199 2.07 -2.44 -7.72
CA MET A 199 2.01 -3.44 -8.78
C MET A 199 1.51 -4.81 -8.31
N LEU A 200 1.79 -5.18 -7.05
CA LEU A 200 1.36 -6.46 -6.45
C LEU A 200 0.13 -6.30 -5.56
N ALA A 201 0.15 -5.31 -4.68
CA ALA A 201 -0.91 -5.04 -3.72
C ALA A 201 -1.25 -3.55 -3.69
N THR A 202 -2.52 -3.22 -3.46
CA THR A 202 -2.91 -1.82 -3.23
C THR A 202 -2.55 -1.42 -1.80
N LEU A 203 -3.00 -2.22 -0.83
CA LEU A 203 -2.82 -1.97 0.60
C LEU A 203 -2.11 -3.13 1.28
N ILE A 204 -1.17 -2.82 2.17
CA ILE A 204 -0.54 -3.78 3.07
C ILE A 204 -0.54 -3.26 4.51
N GLY A 205 -0.36 -4.16 5.47
CA GLY A 205 -0.22 -3.80 6.88
C GLY A 205 0.43 -4.91 7.68
N ASN A 206 0.92 -4.63 8.90
CA ASN A 206 1.56 -5.65 9.72
C ASN A 206 0.59 -6.37 10.68
N GLN A 207 -0.69 -5.98 10.73
CA GLN A 207 -1.75 -6.62 11.51
C GLN A 207 -2.77 -7.35 10.62
N SER A 208 -3.41 -8.38 11.18
CA SER A 208 -4.50 -9.14 10.53
C SER A 208 -5.87 -8.48 10.77
N THR A 209 -6.02 -7.20 10.41
CA THR A 209 -7.25 -6.40 10.64
C THR A 209 -7.76 -5.80 9.33
N VAL A 210 -8.98 -5.24 9.34
CA VAL A 210 -9.56 -4.56 8.16
C VAL A 210 -8.70 -3.37 7.73
N SER A 211 -8.09 -2.65 8.66
CA SER A 211 -7.21 -1.52 8.35
C SER A 211 -5.76 -1.91 8.05
N GLY A 212 -5.36 -3.15 8.36
CA GLY A 212 -3.96 -3.59 8.35
C GLY A 212 -3.12 -3.07 9.53
N GLY A 213 -3.73 -2.32 10.45
CA GLY A 213 -3.11 -1.77 11.67
C GLY A 213 -3.89 -2.10 12.95
N ASN A 214 -3.55 -1.43 14.05
CA ASN A 214 -4.27 -1.49 15.32
C ASN A 214 -5.54 -0.65 15.29
N SER A 215 -5.45 0.60 14.83
CA SER A 215 -6.60 1.48 14.71
C SER A 215 -7.49 1.13 13.52
N ALA A 216 -8.80 1.29 13.69
CA ALA A 216 -9.80 1.06 12.66
C ALA A 216 -9.66 2.05 11.49
N ALA A 217 -10.22 1.68 10.33
CA ALA A 217 -10.42 2.58 9.21
C ALA A 217 -11.85 3.18 9.27
N PRO A 218 -12.08 4.43 8.82
CA PRO A 218 -13.42 5.00 8.74
C PRO A 218 -14.36 4.13 7.90
N MET A 219 -15.52 3.75 8.46
CA MET A 219 -16.45 2.83 7.78
C MET A 219 -16.92 3.31 6.41
N ALA A 220 -17.08 4.63 6.24
CA ALA A 220 -17.50 5.23 4.96
C ALA A 220 -16.44 5.11 3.85
N LEU A 221 -15.19 4.79 4.19
CA LEU A 221 -14.08 4.65 3.24
C LEU A 221 -13.72 3.20 2.93
N ILE A 222 -14.18 2.23 3.73
CA ILE A 222 -13.80 0.82 3.57
C ILE A 222 -14.28 0.30 2.22
N ASP A 223 -13.32 -0.21 1.44
CA ASP A 223 -13.57 -0.98 0.22
C ASP A 223 -13.16 -2.44 0.45
N PRO A 224 -14.12 -3.38 0.54
CA PRO A 224 -13.80 -4.78 0.82
C PRO A 224 -12.96 -5.44 -0.29
N THR A 225 -12.93 -4.87 -1.50
CA THR A 225 -12.11 -5.38 -2.60
C THR A 225 -10.62 -5.05 -2.44
N LEU A 226 -10.28 -4.12 -1.55
CA LEU A 226 -8.92 -3.65 -1.31
C LEU A 226 -8.40 -4.04 0.09
N GLN A 227 -8.85 -5.16 0.64
CA GLN A 227 -8.44 -5.58 1.98
C GLN A 227 -6.91 -5.67 2.10
N PRO A 228 -6.29 -5.04 3.12
CA PRO A 228 -4.84 -5.04 3.27
C PRO A 228 -4.25 -6.44 3.41
N THR A 229 -3.16 -6.70 2.70
CA THR A 229 -2.39 -7.94 2.85
C THR A 229 -1.44 -7.84 4.04
N LYS A 230 -1.43 -8.85 4.91
CA LYS A 230 -0.55 -8.87 6.08
C LYS A 230 0.90 -9.15 5.71
N ILE A 231 1.80 -8.24 6.07
CA ILE A 231 3.25 -8.35 5.95
C ILE A 231 3.89 -7.98 7.29
N SER A 232 4.34 -8.99 8.03
CA SER A 232 4.91 -8.82 9.38
C SER A 232 6.40 -9.13 9.46
N ARG A 233 6.98 -9.69 8.39
CA ARG A 233 8.38 -10.08 8.29
C ARG A 233 8.79 -10.21 6.81
N PRO A 234 10.08 -10.19 6.47
CA PRO A 234 10.54 -10.30 5.08
C PRO A 234 10.03 -11.55 4.34
N SER A 235 9.94 -12.70 5.03
CA SER A 235 9.43 -13.93 4.40
C SER A 235 7.98 -13.82 3.94
N ASP A 236 7.14 -13.02 4.61
CA ASP A 236 5.74 -12.81 4.21
C ASP A 236 5.67 -12.12 2.84
N ALA A 237 6.56 -11.15 2.59
CA ALA A 237 6.66 -10.45 1.30
C ALA A 237 7.11 -11.40 0.18
N THR A 238 8.14 -12.22 0.44
CA THR A 238 8.60 -13.21 -0.54
C THR A 238 7.54 -14.29 -0.83
N ALA A 239 6.73 -14.66 0.17
CA ALA A 239 5.69 -15.66 0.03
C ALA A 239 4.53 -15.23 -0.89
N LEU A 240 4.37 -13.93 -1.16
CA LEU A 240 3.36 -13.43 -2.10
C LEU A 240 3.56 -13.93 -3.53
N VAL A 241 4.81 -14.22 -3.90
CA VAL A 241 5.19 -14.54 -5.27
C VAL A 241 5.96 -15.86 -5.39
N ASN A 242 6.28 -16.49 -4.26
CA ASN A 242 6.99 -17.76 -4.24
C ASN A 242 6.06 -18.92 -4.61
N THR A 243 6.27 -19.49 -5.80
CA THR A 243 5.55 -20.67 -6.31
C THR A 243 6.26 -21.99 -6.02
N GLY A 244 7.31 -21.99 -5.19
CA GLY A 244 8.12 -23.16 -4.81
C GLY A 244 9.44 -23.31 -5.57
N GLY A 245 9.79 -22.38 -6.46
CA GLY A 245 11.07 -22.32 -7.17
C GLY A 245 11.94 -21.14 -6.74
N ALA A 246 13.27 -21.29 -6.78
CA ALA A 246 14.23 -20.27 -6.35
C ALA A 246 14.48 -19.14 -7.38
N SER A 247 13.88 -19.23 -8.57
CA SER A 247 14.06 -18.29 -9.68
C SER A 247 12.80 -18.17 -10.51
N ALA A 248 12.66 -17.06 -11.25
CA ALA A 248 11.62 -16.92 -12.27
C ALA A 248 11.76 -18.09 -13.23
N ASP A 249 10.76 -18.99 -13.27
CA ASP A 249 10.76 -20.13 -14.18
C ASP A 249 10.32 -19.65 -15.57
N PRO A 250 11.24 -19.55 -16.56
CA PRO A 250 10.88 -19.08 -17.88
C PRO A 250 9.84 -19.99 -18.56
N VAL A 251 9.78 -21.26 -18.15
CA VAL A 251 8.76 -22.21 -18.62
C VAL A 251 7.38 -21.85 -18.07
N ALA A 252 7.29 -21.44 -16.80
CA ALA A 252 6.03 -20.99 -16.22
C ALA A 252 5.49 -19.76 -16.95
N VAL A 253 6.35 -18.77 -17.25
CA VAL A 253 5.97 -17.60 -18.07
C VAL A 253 5.47 -18.06 -19.45
N ALA A 254 6.25 -18.89 -20.16
CA ALA A 254 5.88 -19.39 -21.49
C ALA A 254 4.55 -20.18 -21.51
N VAL A 255 4.25 -20.96 -20.46
CA VAL A 255 2.97 -21.66 -20.30
C VAL A 255 1.84 -20.66 -20.13
N LEU A 256 1.98 -19.65 -19.28
CA LEU A 256 0.97 -18.61 -19.08
C LEU A 256 0.73 -17.79 -20.36
N GLU A 257 1.78 -17.47 -21.12
CA GLU A 257 1.64 -16.85 -22.43
C GLU A 257 0.89 -17.75 -23.43
N SER A 258 1.17 -19.05 -23.43
CA SER A 258 0.46 -20.01 -24.28
C SER A 258 -1.03 -20.06 -23.93
N GLN A 259 -1.38 -19.97 -22.65
CA GLN A 259 -2.76 -19.91 -22.17
C GLN A 259 -3.46 -18.61 -22.58
N THR A 260 -2.75 -17.47 -22.58
CA THR A 260 -3.26 -16.22 -23.16
C THR A 260 -3.59 -16.37 -24.65
N ARG A 261 -2.68 -16.99 -25.41
CA ARG A 261 -2.89 -17.22 -26.85
C ARG A 261 -4.05 -18.18 -27.11
N ILE A 262 -4.21 -19.23 -26.30
CA ILE A 262 -5.34 -20.17 -26.38
C ILE A 262 -6.66 -19.47 -26.03
N SER A 263 -6.66 -18.60 -25.01
CA SER A 263 -7.89 -17.98 -24.48
C SER A 263 -8.44 -16.84 -25.32
N GLY A 264 -7.60 -16.06 -26.00
CA GLY A 264 -8.11 -14.94 -26.80
C GLY A 264 -7.16 -14.40 -27.86
N GLY A 265 -5.99 -15.02 -28.09
CA GLY A 265 -4.99 -14.52 -29.04
C GLY A 265 -4.32 -13.21 -28.59
N GLY A 266 -3.36 -12.73 -29.39
CA GLY A 266 -2.52 -11.55 -29.08
C GLY A 266 -3.08 -10.20 -29.55
N ASN A 267 -4.25 -10.16 -30.18
CA ASN A 267 -4.82 -8.94 -30.75
C ASN A 267 -5.65 -8.15 -29.70
N PRO A 268 -5.53 -6.82 -29.61
CA PRO A 268 -6.36 -5.99 -28.71
C PRO A 268 -7.87 -6.11 -29.00
N TYR A 269 -8.69 -6.08 -27.94
CA TYR A 269 -10.16 -6.07 -27.99
C TYR A 269 -10.75 -4.64 -27.93
N ASN A 270 -11.64 -4.28 -28.84
CA ASN A 270 -12.35 -3.02 -28.82
C ASN A 270 -13.69 -3.15 -28.07
N SER A 271 -13.73 -2.65 -26.83
CA SER A 271 -14.93 -2.66 -25.99
C SER A 271 -16.07 -1.77 -26.50
N THR A 272 -15.87 -0.99 -27.56
CA THR A 272 -16.90 -0.15 -28.19
C THR A 272 -17.51 -0.78 -29.44
N ASP A 273 -17.02 -1.96 -29.88
CA ASP A 273 -17.67 -2.72 -30.94
C ASP A 273 -18.93 -3.40 -30.41
N THR A 274 -20.09 -2.78 -30.68
CA THR A 274 -21.40 -3.31 -30.33
C THR A 274 -22.02 -4.15 -31.45
N ASN A 275 -21.32 -4.31 -32.58
CA ASN A 275 -21.85 -5.07 -33.71
C ASN A 275 -21.69 -6.58 -33.42
N PRO A 276 -22.77 -7.34 -33.24
CA PRO A 276 -22.70 -8.76 -32.91
C PRO A 276 -22.09 -9.63 -34.03
N ALA A 277 -21.96 -9.11 -35.26
CA ALA A 277 -21.30 -9.80 -36.36
C ALA A 277 -19.76 -9.67 -36.35
N THR A 278 -19.23 -8.66 -35.65
CA THR A 278 -17.78 -8.40 -35.53
C THR A 278 -17.27 -8.49 -34.09
N ALA A 279 -18.16 -8.41 -33.10
CA ALA A 279 -17.90 -8.63 -31.69
C ALA A 279 -17.23 -10.00 -31.49
N GLY A 280 -15.95 -9.97 -31.11
CA GLY A 280 -15.13 -11.15 -30.83
C GLY A 280 -14.28 -11.68 -32.00
N THR A 281 -14.35 -11.06 -33.18
CA THR A 281 -13.41 -11.34 -34.31
C THR A 281 -11.97 -10.91 -34.01
N GLU A 282 -11.80 -10.06 -32.99
CA GLU A 282 -10.51 -9.60 -32.47
C GLU A 282 -9.82 -10.67 -31.61
N PHE A 283 -10.55 -11.69 -31.15
CA PHE A 283 -9.94 -12.79 -30.43
C PHE A 283 -9.47 -13.87 -31.42
N GLY A 284 -8.15 -14.10 -31.51
CA GLY A 284 -7.54 -15.09 -32.41
C GLY A 284 -7.25 -16.45 -31.77
N GLY A 285 -7.73 -16.68 -30.54
CA GLY A 285 -7.44 -17.88 -29.76
C GLY A 285 -8.27 -19.11 -30.11
N ALA A 286 -7.95 -20.25 -29.48
CA ALA A 286 -8.71 -21.48 -29.65
C ALA A 286 -10.14 -21.38 -29.08
N LEU A 287 -10.38 -20.52 -28.08
CA LEU A 287 -11.73 -20.25 -27.55
C LEU A 287 -12.64 -19.54 -28.57
N THR A 288 -12.07 -18.94 -29.61
CA THR A 288 -12.81 -18.19 -30.64
C THR A 288 -12.77 -18.83 -32.01
N ARG A 289 -12.03 -19.91 -32.20
CA ARG A 289 -11.97 -20.61 -33.50
C ARG A 289 -12.94 -21.78 -33.56
N PRO A 290 -14.12 -21.63 -34.19
CA PRO A 290 -14.77 -22.76 -34.83
C PRO A 290 -14.09 -23.07 -36.17
N ALA A 291 -14.09 -24.34 -36.56
CA ALA A 291 -13.97 -24.69 -37.96
C ALA A 291 -15.15 -24.06 -38.74
N ALA A 292 -14.95 -23.71 -40.01
CA ALA A 292 -15.96 -23.07 -40.85
C ALA A 292 -17.37 -23.68 -40.63
N GLY A 293 -18.31 -22.87 -40.16
CA GLY A 293 -19.74 -23.23 -40.04
C GLY A 293 -20.29 -23.53 -38.64
N THR A 294 -19.50 -23.45 -37.57
CA THR A 294 -20.02 -23.44 -36.18
C THR A 294 -19.64 -22.12 -35.51
N ALA A 295 -20.34 -21.63 -34.50
CA ALA A 295 -19.80 -20.55 -33.66
C ALA A 295 -18.67 -21.13 -32.78
N GLY A 296 -17.68 -20.33 -32.37
CA GLY A 296 -16.65 -20.77 -31.41
C GLY A 296 -17.29 -21.25 -30.10
N VAL A 297 -16.50 -21.54 -29.06
CA VAL A 297 -17.11 -21.80 -27.74
C VAL A 297 -17.85 -20.52 -27.33
N LEU A 298 -19.17 -20.55 -27.46
CA LEU A 298 -20.09 -19.51 -26.99
C LEU A 298 -20.49 -19.92 -25.59
N LEU A 299 -19.96 -19.21 -24.60
CA LEU A 299 -20.33 -19.38 -23.20
C LEU A 299 -21.66 -18.65 -22.92
N TYR A 300 -21.92 -17.57 -23.67
CA TYR A 300 -23.19 -16.85 -23.69
C TYR A 300 -23.76 -16.77 -25.12
N PRO A 301 -24.44 -17.82 -25.61
CA PRO A 301 -24.89 -17.90 -27.01
C PRO A 301 -25.98 -16.89 -27.39
N THR A 302 -26.67 -16.32 -26.40
CA THR A 302 -27.74 -15.31 -26.61
C THR A 302 -27.27 -13.88 -26.33
N ASP A 303 -26.05 -13.69 -25.82
CA ASP A 303 -25.50 -12.39 -25.46
C ASP A 303 -24.03 -12.28 -25.93
N PRO A 304 -23.80 -11.84 -27.18
CA PRO A 304 -22.46 -11.75 -27.76
C PRO A 304 -21.58 -10.72 -27.04
N VAL A 305 -22.16 -9.71 -26.38
CA VAL A 305 -21.41 -8.71 -25.61
C VAL A 305 -20.89 -9.31 -24.31
N ALA A 306 -21.73 -10.07 -23.59
CA ALA A 306 -21.31 -10.79 -22.39
C ALA A 306 -20.26 -11.88 -22.71
N ASP A 307 -20.42 -12.59 -23.83
CA ASP A 307 -19.45 -13.59 -24.29
C ASP A 307 -18.07 -12.97 -24.59
N ALA A 308 -18.03 -11.83 -25.29
CA ALA A 308 -16.80 -11.09 -25.56
C ALA A 308 -16.15 -10.55 -24.28
N ALA A 309 -16.95 -10.03 -23.34
CA ALA A 309 -16.46 -9.56 -22.04
C ALA A 309 -15.85 -10.68 -21.19
N LEU A 310 -16.48 -11.87 -21.18
CA LEU A 310 -15.94 -13.05 -20.50
C LEU A 310 -14.62 -13.50 -21.13
N LYS A 311 -14.56 -13.60 -22.46
CA LYS A 311 -13.34 -13.97 -23.20
C LYS A 311 -12.21 -12.99 -22.92
N ASN A 312 -12.49 -11.69 -22.92
CA ASN A 312 -11.51 -10.69 -22.52
C ASN A 312 -11.05 -10.88 -21.07
N SER A 313 -11.98 -11.17 -20.15
CA SER A 313 -11.65 -11.38 -18.74
C SER A 313 -10.72 -12.59 -18.54
N VAL A 314 -11.00 -13.71 -19.23
CA VAL A 314 -10.15 -14.91 -19.18
C VAL A 314 -8.76 -14.61 -19.76
N ARG A 315 -8.69 -13.94 -20.93
CA ARG A 315 -7.42 -13.54 -21.53
C ARG A 315 -6.60 -12.65 -20.60
N CYS A 316 -7.24 -11.62 -20.06
CA CYS A 316 -6.57 -10.66 -19.18
C CYS A 316 -6.15 -11.27 -17.84
N ALA A 317 -6.83 -12.31 -17.35
CA ALA A 317 -6.36 -13.08 -16.21
C ALA A 317 -5.00 -13.74 -16.50
N TYR A 318 -4.85 -14.38 -17.67
CA TYR A 318 -3.56 -15.00 -18.05
C TYR A 318 -2.48 -13.97 -18.40
N VAL A 319 -2.82 -12.84 -19.02
CA VAL A 319 -1.88 -11.70 -19.19
C VAL A 319 -1.37 -11.22 -17.83
N LYS A 320 -2.27 -11.05 -16.86
CA LYS A 320 -1.92 -10.65 -15.49
C LYS A 320 -1.00 -11.68 -14.84
N SER A 321 -1.35 -12.96 -14.89
CA SER A 321 -0.50 -14.03 -14.33
C SER A 321 0.88 -14.11 -14.99
N ALA A 322 0.94 -14.00 -16.33
CA ALA A 322 2.21 -13.99 -17.06
C ALA A 322 3.08 -12.80 -16.64
N ASN A 323 2.48 -11.61 -16.56
CA ASN A 323 3.17 -10.40 -16.09
C ASN A 323 3.64 -10.52 -14.64
N THR A 324 2.82 -11.07 -13.75
CA THR A 324 3.23 -11.30 -12.36
C THR A 324 4.39 -12.28 -12.27
N ALA A 325 4.38 -13.36 -13.04
CA ALA A 325 5.45 -14.35 -13.05
C ALA A 325 6.75 -13.81 -13.65
N ASP A 326 6.67 -12.95 -14.67
CA ASP A 326 7.82 -12.29 -15.29
C ASP A 326 8.42 -11.22 -14.35
N ALA A 327 7.58 -10.30 -13.87
CA ALA A 327 8.01 -9.15 -13.07
C ALA A 327 8.41 -9.52 -11.63
N PHE A 328 7.81 -10.57 -11.05
CA PHE A 328 8.01 -10.94 -9.64
C PHE A 328 8.44 -12.40 -9.45
N GLY A 329 8.87 -13.09 -10.51
CA GLY A 329 9.31 -14.48 -10.42
C GLY A 329 10.57 -14.71 -9.58
N ASN A 330 11.30 -13.65 -9.21
CA ASN A 330 12.38 -13.72 -8.23
C ASN A 330 11.93 -13.18 -6.86
N PRO A 331 11.63 -14.05 -5.87
CA PRO A 331 11.20 -13.62 -4.55
C PRO A 331 12.24 -12.76 -3.82
N ALA A 332 13.54 -12.91 -4.14
CA ALA A 332 14.60 -12.12 -3.51
C ALA A 332 14.46 -10.62 -3.75
N ALA A 333 13.76 -10.21 -4.82
CA ALA A 333 13.49 -8.79 -5.10
C ALA A 333 12.58 -8.15 -4.03
N LEU A 334 11.75 -8.95 -3.34
CA LEU A 334 10.85 -8.51 -2.27
C LEU A 334 11.47 -8.66 -0.87
N ASP A 335 12.62 -9.32 -0.76
CA ASP A 335 13.26 -9.60 0.53
C ASP A 335 14.09 -8.39 1.01
N ALA A 336 13.59 -7.74 2.06
CA ALA A 336 14.29 -6.61 2.68
C ALA A 336 15.65 -6.99 3.29
N THR A 337 15.90 -8.26 3.62
CA THR A 337 17.20 -8.72 4.16
C THR A 337 18.28 -8.80 3.09
N GLN A 338 17.88 -9.00 1.83
CA GLN A 338 18.77 -9.13 0.67
C GLN A 338 18.95 -7.80 -0.07
N ASP A 339 18.27 -6.73 0.35
CA ASP A 339 18.37 -5.43 -0.29
C ASP A 339 19.65 -4.69 0.12
N PRO A 340 20.60 -4.45 -0.81
CA PRO A 340 21.85 -3.78 -0.49
C PRO A 340 21.67 -2.31 -0.05
N LEU A 341 20.55 -1.66 -0.37
CA LEU A 341 20.25 -0.31 0.10
C LEU A 341 19.76 -0.30 1.56
N ILE A 342 19.29 -1.44 2.08
CA ILE A 342 18.85 -1.60 3.47
C ILE A 342 20.00 -2.17 4.32
N THR A 343 20.58 -3.29 3.89
CA THR A 343 21.55 -4.07 4.68
C THR A 343 23.00 -3.92 4.25
N GLY A 344 23.23 -3.37 3.07
CA GLY A 344 24.56 -3.24 2.48
C GLY A 344 25.27 -1.92 2.77
N GLY A 345 26.55 -1.89 2.38
CA GLY A 345 27.43 -0.72 2.46
C GLY A 345 28.09 -0.51 3.83
N ALA A 346 28.89 0.56 3.93
CA ALA A 346 29.59 0.93 5.16
C ALA A 346 28.66 1.55 6.23
N ALA A 347 27.47 2.01 5.81
CA ALA A 347 26.44 2.60 6.66
C ALA A 347 25.05 2.01 6.32
N PRO A 348 24.79 0.75 6.71
CA PRO A 348 23.50 0.12 6.46
C PRO A 348 22.39 0.80 7.27
N ILE A 349 21.17 0.81 6.73
CA ILE A 349 19.99 1.27 7.48
C ILE A 349 19.71 0.29 8.62
N PHE A 350 19.76 -1.02 8.32
CA PHE A 350 19.65 -2.10 9.28
C PHE A 350 20.71 -3.16 9.01
N THR A 351 21.32 -3.67 10.06
CA THR A 351 22.22 -4.83 10.00
C THR A 351 21.43 -6.13 10.05
N ALA A 352 22.07 -7.26 9.71
CA ALA A 352 21.45 -8.58 9.84
C ALA A 352 20.97 -8.86 11.28
N THR A 353 21.70 -8.38 12.30
CA THR A 353 21.32 -8.54 13.71
C THR A 353 20.10 -7.71 14.09
N ASP A 354 19.89 -6.55 13.46
CA ASP A 354 18.74 -5.69 13.75
C ASP A 354 17.41 -6.39 13.43
N PHE A 355 17.38 -7.32 12.47
CA PHE A 355 16.18 -8.10 12.11
C PHE A 355 15.72 -9.09 13.18
N ASN A 356 16.51 -9.32 14.24
CA ASN A 356 16.03 -10.04 15.43
C ASN A 356 14.96 -9.25 16.18
N ASP A 357 14.92 -7.92 15.99
CA ASP A 357 13.85 -7.07 16.48
C ASP A 357 12.64 -7.15 15.53
N SER A 358 11.50 -7.56 16.07
CA SER A 358 10.27 -7.72 15.28
C SER A 358 9.81 -6.40 14.65
N ASP A 359 10.06 -5.25 15.27
CA ASP A 359 9.63 -3.96 14.74
C ASP A 359 10.52 -3.54 13.57
N VAL A 360 11.82 -3.85 13.62
CA VAL A 360 12.72 -3.69 12.47
C VAL A 360 12.27 -4.59 11.32
N ALA A 361 11.98 -5.86 11.59
CA ALA A 361 11.56 -6.80 10.55
C ALA A 361 10.25 -6.37 9.85
N LYS A 362 9.25 -5.91 10.63
CA LYS A 362 7.99 -5.36 10.09
C LYS A 362 8.24 -4.09 9.29
N THR A 363 8.98 -3.13 9.83
CA THR A 363 9.25 -1.85 9.17
C THR A 363 10.02 -2.07 7.87
N ALA A 364 11.10 -2.86 7.89
CA ALA A 364 11.90 -3.12 6.70
C ALA A 364 11.09 -3.79 5.59
N ALA A 365 10.24 -4.77 5.93
CA ALA A 365 9.38 -5.45 4.96
C ALA A 365 8.32 -4.52 4.34
N VAL A 366 7.58 -3.76 5.15
CA VAL A 366 6.55 -2.82 4.65
C VAL A 366 7.20 -1.68 3.85
N MET A 367 8.30 -1.12 4.36
CA MET A 367 9.09 -0.07 3.70
C MET A 367 9.57 -0.51 2.32
N LYS A 368 10.16 -1.71 2.21
CA LYS A 368 10.62 -2.28 0.94
C LYS A 368 9.46 -2.44 -0.05
N MET A 369 8.34 -2.99 0.41
CA MET A 369 7.17 -3.22 -0.44
C MET A 369 6.57 -1.92 -0.97
N VAL A 370 6.39 -0.91 -0.12
CA VAL A 370 5.77 0.36 -0.50
C VAL A 370 6.70 1.22 -1.36
N LEU A 371 7.94 1.42 -0.93
CA LEU A 371 8.89 2.27 -1.66
C LEU A 371 9.47 1.62 -2.92
N GLY A 372 9.42 0.28 -3.01
CA GLY A 372 9.71 -0.46 -4.24
C GLY A 372 8.57 -0.44 -5.27
N GLY A 373 7.41 0.16 -4.96
CA GLY A 373 6.25 0.20 -5.84
C GLY A 373 5.46 -1.11 -5.91
N TYR A 374 5.77 -2.10 -5.07
CA TYR A 374 5.03 -3.36 -4.99
C TYR A 374 3.69 -3.17 -4.28
N ALA A 375 3.66 -2.29 -3.27
CA ALA A 375 2.46 -1.87 -2.55
C ALA A 375 2.21 -0.36 -2.73
N GLY A 376 0.95 0.07 -2.79
CA GLY A 376 0.60 1.49 -2.90
C GLY A 376 0.71 2.23 -1.57
N ALA A 377 0.17 1.63 -0.52
CA ALA A 377 0.27 2.13 0.83
C ALA A 377 0.48 1.01 1.86
N GLY A 378 1.13 1.32 2.97
CA GLY A 378 1.41 0.39 4.07
C GLY A 378 1.09 0.96 5.46
N THR A 379 0.55 0.14 6.38
CA THR A 379 0.48 0.48 7.81
C THR A 379 1.49 -0.32 8.62
N ILE A 380 2.25 0.36 9.47
CA ILE A 380 3.19 -0.22 10.42
C ILE A 380 2.69 0.10 11.82
N THR A 381 2.11 -0.90 12.48
CA THR A 381 1.79 -0.81 13.90
C THR A 381 3.01 -1.09 14.76
N LEU A 382 3.33 -0.18 15.67
CA LEU A 382 4.34 -0.35 16.71
C LEU A 382 3.63 -0.42 18.08
N GLY A 383 3.99 -1.41 18.89
CA GLY A 383 3.33 -1.66 20.19
C GLY A 383 4.04 -1.00 21.37
N GLY A 384 3.31 -0.84 22.48
CA GLY A 384 3.85 -0.36 23.75
C GLY A 384 3.97 1.16 23.85
N TYR A 385 3.08 1.89 23.17
CA TYR A 385 3.04 3.35 23.17
C TYR A 385 2.11 3.94 24.24
N ASP A 386 1.51 3.09 25.08
CA ASP A 386 0.71 3.46 26.25
C ASP A 386 1.57 3.52 27.52
N TYR A 387 2.42 4.55 27.63
CA TYR A 387 3.51 4.60 28.63
C TYR A 387 3.27 5.58 29.79
N HIS A 388 2.07 5.61 30.35
CA HIS A 388 1.73 6.41 31.54
C HIS A 388 2.21 5.78 32.88
N ASP A 389 3.40 5.20 32.91
CA ASP A 389 3.96 4.45 34.04
C ASP A 389 4.57 5.32 35.16
N SER A 390 4.24 6.62 35.18
CA SER A 390 4.86 7.62 36.06
C SER A 390 6.36 7.84 35.84
N THR A 391 6.91 7.39 34.69
CA THR A 391 8.28 7.70 34.26
C THR A 391 8.28 8.44 32.92
N ARG A 392 9.41 9.06 32.59
CA ARG A 392 9.65 9.61 31.25
C ARG A 392 10.45 8.63 30.39
N ALA A 393 11.36 7.90 31.01
CA ALA A 393 12.32 7.00 30.36
C ALA A 393 11.66 5.97 29.42
N THR A 394 10.53 5.38 29.82
CA THR A 394 9.80 4.41 28.99
C THR A 394 9.32 5.06 27.70
N GLY A 395 8.63 6.20 27.81
CA GLY A 395 8.14 6.94 26.65
C GLY A 395 9.24 7.46 25.74
N GLU A 396 10.33 7.99 26.30
CA GLU A 396 11.50 8.42 25.51
C GLU A 396 12.11 7.26 24.70
N SER A 397 12.22 6.07 25.31
CA SER A 397 12.79 4.90 24.64
C SER A 397 11.89 4.40 23.50
N ARG A 398 10.57 4.40 23.72
CA ARG A 398 9.57 4.01 22.71
C ARG A 398 9.53 5.01 21.55
N ASN A 399 9.41 6.30 21.85
CA ASN A 399 9.44 7.36 20.84
C ASN A 399 10.75 7.39 20.05
N PHE A 400 11.90 7.14 20.70
CA PHE A 400 13.17 7.01 20.00
C PHE A 400 13.14 5.84 19.00
N LYS A 401 12.56 4.69 19.38
CA LYS A 401 12.39 3.54 18.50
C LYS A 401 11.46 3.84 17.32
N ALA A 402 10.30 4.49 17.54
CA ALA A 402 9.45 4.98 16.45
C ALA A 402 10.23 5.90 15.51
N GLY A 403 11.00 6.83 16.07
CA GLY A 403 11.87 7.72 15.31
C GLY A 403 12.86 6.95 14.43
N GLN A 404 13.50 5.90 14.95
CA GLN A 404 14.39 5.04 14.15
C GLN A 404 13.65 4.41 12.97
N MET A 405 12.43 3.91 13.17
CA MET A 405 11.67 3.28 12.09
C MET A 405 11.25 4.30 11.02
N ILE A 406 10.81 5.50 11.43
CA ILE A 406 10.49 6.60 10.52
C ILE A 406 11.73 7.05 9.74
N GLY A 407 12.86 7.23 10.43
CA GLY A 407 14.13 7.62 9.81
C GLY A 407 14.64 6.59 8.80
N ALA A 408 14.44 5.29 9.07
CA ALA A 408 14.77 4.23 8.13
C ALA A 408 13.94 4.33 6.84
N VAL A 409 12.63 4.62 6.94
CA VAL A 409 11.76 4.83 5.78
C VAL A 409 12.23 6.03 4.95
N LEU A 410 12.55 7.16 5.59
CA LEU A 410 13.04 8.35 4.91
C LEU A 410 14.38 8.10 4.21
N GLU A 411 15.31 7.43 4.90
CA GLU A 411 16.62 7.08 4.35
C GLU A 411 16.49 6.12 3.16
N TYR A 412 15.64 5.10 3.26
CA TYR A 412 15.43 4.17 2.15
C TYR A 412 14.77 4.88 0.97
N ALA A 413 13.79 5.76 1.21
CA ALA A 413 13.16 6.58 0.17
C ALA A 413 14.19 7.45 -0.57
N GLN A 414 15.14 8.03 0.17
CA GLN A 414 16.26 8.77 -0.41
C GLN A 414 17.17 7.87 -1.26
N ARG A 415 17.51 6.68 -0.78
CA ARG A 415 18.39 5.73 -1.49
C ARG A 415 17.77 5.18 -2.77
N VAL A 416 16.46 4.94 -2.79
CA VAL A 416 15.74 4.49 -3.99
C VAL A 416 15.30 5.65 -4.91
N GLY A 417 15.39 6.91 -4.43
CA GLY A 417 14.99 8.08 -5.18
C GLY A 417 13.48 8.23 -5.35
N ALA A 418 12.68 7.77 -4.39
CA ALA A 418 11.21 7.83 -4.42
C ALA A 418 10.66 8.86 -3.42
N PRO A 419 9.62 9.63 -3.77
CA PRO A 419 8.90 10.45 -2.79
C PRO A 419 8.13 9.55 -1.82
N VAL A 420 7.85 10.05 -0.61
CA VAL A 420 6.99 9.34 0.35
C VAL A 420 6.26 10.31 1.27
N MET A 421 5.00 9.99 1.58
CA MET A 421 4.26 10.61 2.67
C MET A 421 4.18 9.62 3.83
N ILE A 422 4.69 10.02 4.99
CA ILE A 422 4.65 9.25 6.23
C ILE A 422 3.66 9.92 7.17
N TYR A 423 2.60 9.21 7.56
CA TYR A 423 1.64 9.69 8.55
C TYR A 423 1.90 8.99 9.89
N VAL A 424 1.92 9.73 10.99
CA VAL A 424 2.19 9.19 12.33
C VAL A 424 1.05 9.59 13.26
N PHE A 425 0.43 8.59 13.87
CA PHE A 425 -0.70 8.78 14.78
C PHE A 425 -0.66 7.76 15.93
N SER A 426 -1.35 8.12 17.00
CA SER A 426 -1.69 7.25 18.13
C SER A 426 -3.21 7.25 18.30
N ASP A 427 -3.75 6.20 18.90
CA ASP A 427 -5.17 6.11 19.28
C ASP A 427 -5.49 6.91 20.56
N GLY A 428 -4.47 7.33 21.32
CA GLY A 428 -4.61 8.22 22.47
C GLY A 428 -3.57 9.34 22.54
N SER A 429 -3.53 10.03 23.68
CA SER A 429 -2.45 10.95 24.05
C SER A 429 -2.32 11.00 25.56
N LEU A 430 -1.23 11.57 26.05
CA LEU A 430 -0.87 11.58 27.47
C LEU A 430 -0.84 12.99 28.05
N SER A 431 -1.05 13.05 29.35
CA SER A 431 -0.68 14.19 30.18
C SER A 431 0.54 13.87 31.04
N SER A 432 1.38 14.87 31.24
CA SER A 432 2.51 14.78 32.16
C SER A 432 2.15 15.20 33.57
N SER A 433 2.87 14.62 34.52
CA SER A 433 2.95 15.08 35.90
C SER A 433 3.85 16.32 36.02
N SER A 434 3.94 16.88 37.23
CA SER A 434 4.97 17.88 37.55
C SER A 434 6.32 17.27 37.97
N MET A 435 6.46 15.93 37.93
CA MET A 435 7.66 15.23 38.37
C MET A 435 8.70 15.19 37.25
N VAL A 436 9.90 15.70 37.53
CA VAL A 436 11.05 15.61 36.61
C VAL A 436 11.70 14.25 36.74
N ASP A 437 11.87 13.56 35.62
CA ASP A 437 12.67 12.33 35.53
C ASP A 437 14.13 12.68 35.22
N GLY A 438 14.94 12.80 36.27
CA GLY A 438 16.36 13.14 36.19
C GLY A 438 17.27 12.00 35.72
N SER A 439 16.73 10.82 35.41
CA SER A 439 17.53 9.72 34.86
C SER A 439 18.09 10.07 33.48
N THR A 440 19.19 9.43 33.08
CA THR A 440 19.77 9.62 31.73
C THR A 440 18.75 9.33 30.62
N ALA A 441 17.86 8.36 30.83
CA ALA A 441 16.80 7.99 29.89
C ALA A 441 15.60 8.96 29.95
N GLY A 442 15.30 9.53 31.11
CA GLY A 442 14.26 10.55 31.28
C GLY A 442 14.66 11.95 30.81
N ARG A 443 15.97 12.19 30.66
CA ARG A 443 16.56 13.41 30.08
C ARG A 443 16.13 14.71 30.78
N GLY A 444 15.72 14.64 32.04
CA GLY A 444 15.26 15.79 32.80
C GLY A 444 13.91 16.35 32.36
N LYS A 445 13.12 15.59 31.58
CA LYS A 445 11.77 15.98 31.18
C LYS A 445 10.72 15.49 32.19
N LEU A 446 9.47 15.92 32.02
CA LEU A 446 8.39 15.58 32.94
C LEU A 446 7.84 14.18 32.67
N ALA A 447 7.62 13.40 33.73
CA ALA A 447 7.10 12.04 33.66
C ALA A 447 5.62 11.99 33.24
N TRP A 448 5.22 10.90 32.58
CA TRP A 448 3.85 10.70 32.09
C TRP A 448 2.93 10.17 33.19
N GLN A 449 1.76 10.78 33.37
CA GLN A 449 0.87 10.48 34.50
C GLN A 449 -0.38 9.70 34.11
N GLY A 450 -0.96 9.98 32.94
CA GLY A 450 -2.21 9.35 32.52
C GLY A 450 -2.74 9.93 31.22
N ASP A 451 -3.79 9.30 30.73
CA ASP A 451 -4.38 9.58 29.43
C ASP A 451 -5.03 10.95 29.36
N ASN A 452 -4.91 11.60 28.21
CA ASN A 452 -5.48 12.90 27.95
C ASN A 452 -5.76 13.16 26.46
N SER A 453 -6.99 12.90 26.05
CA SER A 453 -7.46 13.12 24.67
C SER A 453 -7.41 14.59 24.21
N SER A 454 -7.39 15.56 25.13
CA SER A 454 -7.31 17.00 24.80
C SER A 454 -5.93 17.45 24.34
N THR A 455 -4.90 16.63 24.52
CA THR A 455 -3.51 16.93 24.13
C THR A 455 -3.08 16.22 22.86
N ALA A 456 -3.99 15.44 22.26
CA ALA A 456 -3.70 14.62 21.10
C ALA A 456 -3.39 15.47 19.87
N SER A 457 -2.57 14.89 19.00
CA SER A 457 -2.22 15.45 17.70
C SER A 457 -1.60 14.36 16.87
N THR A 458 -1.67 14.51 15.56
CA THR A 458 -0.96 13.66 14.61
C THR A 458 -0.06 14.53 13.76
N PHE A 459 0.94 13.94 13.13
CA PHE A 459 1.75 14.67 12.17
C PHE A 459 2.04 13.79 10.96
N PHE A 460 2.44 14.43 9.88
CA PHE A 460 2.95 13.72 8.73
C PHE A 460 4.23 14.38 8.25
N LEU A 461 5.12 13.54 7.72
CA LEU A 461 6.34 13.93 7.05
C LEU A 461 6.22 13.63 5.57
N VAL A 462 6.82 14.46 4.75
CA VAL A 462 6.87 14.29 3.31
C VAL A 462 8.33 14.39 2.90
N TYR A 463 8.81 13.38 2.20
CA TYR A 463 10.11 13.40 1.55
C TYR A 463 9.93 13.49 0.03
N SER A 464 10.75 14.32 -0.61
CA SER A 464 10.83 14.40 -2.06
C SER A 464 12.29 14.37 -2.52
N PRO A 465 12.65 13.52 -3.49
CA PRO A 465 13.99 13.50 -4.07
C PRO A 465 14.28 14.78 -4.89
N LYS A 466 13.24 15.54 -5.27
CA LYS A 466 13.37 16.81 -6.01
C LYS A 466 13.72 18.00 -5.10
N GLY A 467 13.87 17.78 -3.80
CA GLY A 467 14.13 18.81 -2.79
C GLY A 467 12.97 19.01 -1.82
N ARG A 468 13.18 19.81 -0.77
CA ARG A 468 12.23 20.02 0.33
C ARG A 468 10.84 20.40 -0.19
N PRO A 469 9.76 19.65 0.18
CA PRO A 469 8.40 20.04 -0.13
C PRO A 469 8.07 21.46 0.35
N GLN A 470 7.45 22.25 -0.52
CA GLN A 470 7.12 23.65 -0.26
C GLN A 470 5.74 23.79 0.35
N LEU A 471 5.63 24.60 1.40
CA LEU A 471 4.35 24.91 2.04
C LEU A 471 3.53 25.83 1.14
N ARG A 472 2.24 25.55 1.03
CA ARG A 472 1.34 26.31 0.17
C ARG A 472 1.12 27.73 0.66
N ASN A 473 0.93 27.93 1.97
CA ASN A 473 0.71 29.24 2.59
C ASN A 473 1.83 29.60 3.59
N GLY A 474 3.07 29.20 3.30
CA GLY A 474 4.20 29.41 4.21
C GLY A 474 4.02 28.70 5.55
N ALA A 475 4.66 29.22 6.61
CA ALA A 475 4.68 28.59 7.93
C ALA A 475 3.28 28.39 8.57
N ALA A 476 2.28 29.17 8.15
CA ALA A 476 0.90 29.02 8.62
C ALA A 476 0.27 27.68 8.20
N SER A 477 0.71 27.10 7.08
CA SER A 477 0.27 25.79 6.59
C SER A 477 0.93 24.60 7.31
N GLN A 478 1.95 24.84 8.14
CA GLN A 478 2.70 23.78 8.81
C GLN A 478 1.95 23.19 10.02
N GLN A 479 1.00 23.93 10.57
CA GLN A 479 0.14 23.48 11.66
C GLN A 479 -1.33 23.69 11.27
N ILE A 480 -2.09 22.60 11.20
CA ILE A 480 -3.53 22.61 10.91
C ILE A 480 -4.27 22.53 12.24
N GLY A 481 -5.13 23.52 12.50
CA GLY A 481 -5.72 23.74 13.84
C GLY A 481 -4.72 24.39 14.81
N TYR A 482 -5.11 24.55 16.07
CA TYR A 482 -4.21 25.11 17.09
C TYR A 482 -4.57 24.67 18.50
N PHE A 483 -3.60 24.85 19.40
CA PHE A 483 -3.74 24.64 20.82
C PHE A 483 -4.12 25.94 21.53
N SER A 484 -4.75 25.84 22.69
CA SER A 484 -4.92 26.94 23.62
C SER A 484 -3.61 27.17 24.40
N PRO A 485 -3.42 28.34 25.03
CA PRO A 485 -2.20 28.63 25.78
C PRO A 485 -1.86 27.62 26.90
N ASP A 486 -2.85 26.91 27.43
CA ASP A 486 -2.73 25.85 28.45
C ASP A 486 -2.43 24.45 27.87
N GLY A 487 -2.21 24.33 26.55
CA GLY A 487 -1.81 23.07 25.92
C GLY A 487 -2.95 22.10 25.65
N SER A 488 -4.17 22.60 25.44
CA SER A 488 -5.33 21.81 25.01
C SER A 488 -5.65 22.10 23.53
N VAL A 489 -6.06 21.12 22.75
CA VAL A 489 -6.54 21.36 21.37
C VAL A 489 -7.79 22.22 21.42
N VAL A 490 -7.83 23.27 20.60
CA VAL A 490 -9.06 24.08 20.43
C VAL A 490 -9.94 23.37 19.41
N SER A 491 -11.03 22.74 19.86
CA SER A 491 -11.91 21.90 19.04
C SER A 491 -12.59 22.64 17.88
N THR A 492 -12.68 23.97 17.93
CA THR A 492 -13.23 24.82 16.87
C THR A 492 -12.18 25.35 15.88
N SER A 493 -10.90 25.01 16.08
CA SER A 493 -9.79 25.54 15.27
C SER A 493 -9.74 25.01 13.84
N SER A 494 -10.25 23.80 13.60
CA SER A 494 -10.39 23.18 12.28
C SER A 494 -11.41 22.05 12.32
N PRO A 495 -11.94 21.58 11.18
CA PRO A 495 -12.77 20.38 11.13
C PRO A 495 -12.05 19.14 11.72
N ALA A 496 -10.76 18.97 11.43
CA ALA A 496 -9.96 17.88 11.99
C ALA A 496 -9.85 17.92 13.52
N ALA A 497 -10.03 19.09 14.15
CA ALA A 497 -9.74 19.28 15.56
C ALA A 497 -10.67 18.49 16.50
N ASN A 498 -11.91 18.21 16.08
CA ASN A 498 -12.95 17.64 16.94
C ASN A 498 -13.50 16.28 16.48
N ALA A 499 -13.13 15.83 15.27
CA ALA A 499 -13.69 14.62 14.68
C ALA A 499 -12.62 13.77 13.99
N VAL A 500 -12.43 12.53 14.44
CA VAL A 500 -11.40 11.63 13.91
C VAL A 500 -11.62 11.28 12.43
N ASN A 501 -12.87 11.13 12.00
CA ASN A 501 -13.18 10.96 10.57
C ASN A 501 -12.70 12.16 9.73
N GLN A 502 -12.88 13.40 10.22
CA GLN A 502 -12.44 14.61 9.53
C GLN A 502 -10.92 14.78 9.61
N LEU A 503 -10.27 14.27 10.66
CA LEU A 503 -8.82 14.14 10.70
C LEU A 503 -8.31 13.25 9.56
N VAL A 504 -8.89 12.05 9.39
CA VAL A 504 -8.52 11.15 8.28
C VAL A 504 -8.77 11.81 6.91
N GLU A 505 -9.91 12.45 6.73
CA GLU A 505 -10.20 13.22 5.51
C GLU A 505 -9.16 14.31 5.25
N THR A 506 -8.69 15.00 6.29
CA THR A 506 -7.64 16.02 6.19
C THR A 506 -6.30 15.43 5.75
N VAL A 507 -5.95 14.22 6.22
CA VAL A 507 -4.75 13.49 5.77
C VAL A 507 -4.87 13.11 4.29
N ILE A 508 -6.03 12.61 3.87
CA ILE A 508 -6.29 12.25 2.46
C ILE A 508 -6.25 13.49 1.56
N LEU A 509 -6.83 14.61 2.01
CA LEU A 509 -6.76 15.88 1.31
C LEU A 509 -5.32 16.35 1.12
N ASN A 510 -4.48 16.26 2.17
CA ASN A 510 -3.06 16.61 2.08
C ASN A 510 -2.30 15.69 1.12
N TYR A 511 -2.60 14.40 1.11
CA TYR A 511 -2.06 13.46 0.13
C TYR A 511 -2.45 13.83 -1.31
N MET A 512 -3.72 14.17 -1.56
CA MET A 512 -4.16 14.69 -2.86
C MET A 512 -3.50 16.03 -3.22
N GLY A 513 -3.22 16.88 -2.23
CA GLY A 513 -2.48 18.12 -2.41
C GLY A 513 -1.04 17.91 -2.91
N LEU A 514 -0.37 16.84 -2.45
CA LEU A 514 0.94 16.44 -2.95
C LEU A 514 0.89 15.94 -4.41
N LEU A 515 -0.22 15.32 -4.81
CA LEU A 515 -0.50 14.92 -6.19
C LEU A 515 -0.96 16.09 -7.08
N GLY A 516 -1.46 17.17 -6.48
CA GLY A 516 -2.13 18.28 -7.17
C GLY A 516 -3.55 17.96 -7.65
N THR A 517 -4.22 16.99 -7.00
CA THR A 517 -5.59 16.54 -7.32
C THR A 517 -6.60 16.97 -6.26
N ASP A 518 -6.19 17.75 -5.26
CA ASP A 518 -7.01 18.20 -4.12
C ASP A 518 -8.26 18.99 -4.52
N SER A 519 -8.27 19.64 -5.68
CA SER A 519 -9.49 20.27 -6.24
C SER A 519 -10.63 19.28 -6.52
N GLN A 520 -10.30 17.99 -6.69
CA GLN A 520 -11.27 16.91 -6.93
C GLN A 520 -11.76 16.25 -5.62
N PHE A 521 -11.27 16.69 -4.45
CA PHE A 521 -11.56 16.04 -3.18
C PHE A 521 -13.06 15.89 -2.91
N GLY A 522 -13.83 16.97 -3.06
CA GLY A 522 -15.30 16.94 -2.88
C GLY A 522 -16.05 16.06 -3.88
N THR A 523 -15.47 15.82 -5.07
CA THR A 523 -16.05 14.89 -6.06
C THR A 523 -15.71 13.43 -5.73
N LEU A 524 -14.48 13.17 -5.30
CA LEU A 524 -14.01 11.82 -4.98
C LEU A 524 -14.56 11.32 -3.62
N PHE A 525 -14.79 12.24 -2.69
CA PHE A 525 -15.34 12.01 -1.36
C PHE A 525 -16.60 12.87 -1.15
N PRO A 526 -17.74 12.53 -1.78
CA PRO A 526 -18.94 13.37 -1.73
C PRO A 526 -19.58 13.46 -0.34
N MET A 527 -19.26 12.53 0.56
CA MET A 527 -19.75 12.52 1.96
C MET A 527 -18.75 13.14 2.96
N GLN A 528 -17.73 13.85 2.47
CA GLN A 528 -16.72 14.50 3.32
C GLN A 528 -17.29 15.59 4.24
N GLY A 529 -16.64 15.79 5.39
CA GLY A 529 -17.03 16.75 6.43
C GLY A 529 -16.12 17.96 6.60
N LEU A 530 -15.19 18.23 5.67
CA LEU A 530 -14.21 19.34 5.73
C LEU A 530 -14.76 20.71 5.29
N GLY A 531 -16.01 20.77 4.85
CA GLY A 531 -16.65 22.01 4.41
C GLY A 531 -16.43 22.31 2.93
N SER A 532 -16.40 23.61 2.58
CA SER A 532 -16.30 24.09 1.19
C SER A 532 -14.87 23.94 0.62
N ALA A 533 -14.73 24.03 -0.70
CA ALA A 533 -13.43 24.00 -1.37
C ALA A 533 -12.45 25.07 -0.84
N THR A 534 -12.95 26.24 -0.42
CA THR A 534 -12.13 27.29 0.20
C THR A 534 -11.56 26.85 1.56
N VAL A 535 -12.37 26.17 2.38
CA VAL A 535 -11.90 25.61 3.66
C VAL A 535 -10.91 24.47 3.40
N GLN A 536 -11.20 23.59 2.45
CA GLN A 536 -10.27 22.51 2.07
C GLN A 536 -8.90 23.06 1.62
N ALA A 537 -8.88 24.12 0.82
CA ALA A 537 -7.64 24.75 0.39
C ALA A 537 -6.79 25.29 1.56
N SER A 538 -7.41 25.77 2.65
CA SER A 538 -6.69 26.22 3.84
C SER A 538 -6.16 25.08 4.72
N LEU A 539 -6.74 23.87 4.61
CA LEU A 539 -6.31 22.66 5.32
C LEU A 539 -5.19 21.90 4.60
N THR A 540 -4.77 22.35 3.42
CA THR A 540 -3.71 21.69 2.65
C THR A 540 -2.36 22.35 2.92
N ALA A 541 -1.43 21.59 3.50
CA ALA A 541 -0.14 22.09 3.96
C ALA A 541 0.82 22.35 2.80
N PHE A 542 0.89 21.44 1.84
CA PHE A 542 1.94 21.41 0.81
C PHE A 542 1.41 21.71 -0.59
N SER A 543 2.30 22.29 -1.40
CA SER A 543 2.17 22.31 -2.85
C SER A 543 2.49 20.93 -3.45
N ARG A 544 2.04 20.72 -4.69
CA ARG A 544 2.31 19.50 -5.47
C ARG A 544 3.80 19.18 -5.55
N ILE A 545 4.16 17.90 -5.47
CA ILE A 545 5.56 17.42 -5.55
C ILE A 545 5.84 16.46 -6.71
N VAL A 546 4.81 15.80 -7.27
CA VAL A 546 4.98 14.82 -8.37
C VAL A 546 4.69 15.38 -9.73
#